data_AF-A0A945N2B7-F1
#
_entry.id   AF-A0A945N2B7-F1
#
_cell.length_a   1.000
_cell.length_b   1.000
_cell.length_c   1.000
_cell.angle_alpha   90.00
_cell.angle_beta   90.00
_cell.angle_gamma   90.00
#
_symmetry.space_group_name_H-M   'P 1'
#
loop_
_entity.id
_entity.type
_entity.pdbx_description
1 polymer ?
#
loop_
_entity_poly.entity_id
_entity_poly.type
_entity_poly.pdbx_seq_one_letter_code
_entity_poly.pdbx_strand_id
1 'polypeptide(L)'
;LHPAIEAAIEIAAGGLDVGDIKAIEITVPTNRENWCAPLKERQRPKNAAAAANSIPFCVAKALVHGDVTLSDVTAVGLTDEAALAAAARTSYGLDDQIRGAKIRVVMNSGASHNAHIEDGLGSSERPISVDRLTEKFRDCCRNGATGLSGERIDALVALVGTFERQDDIDYFVALAGGDAI
;
A
#
# COMPACT_ATOMS: atom_id res chain seq x y z
N LEU A 1 -6.92 3.45 -4.91
CA LEU A 1 -5.86 2.57 -4.38
C LEU A 1 -6.00 2.43 -2.87
N HIS A 2 -5.70 3.47 -2.08
CA HIS A 2 -5.69 3.36 -0.61
C HIS A 2 -6.94 2.73 0.04
N PRO A 3 -8.19 3.10 -0.33
CA PRO A 3 -9.36 2.42 0.25
C PRO A 3 -9.43 0.91 -0.04
N ALA A 4 -8.95 0.49 -1.22
CA ALA A 4 -8.93 -0.92 -1.59
C ALA A 4 -7.87 -1.70 -0.80
N ILE A 5 -6.70 -1.10 -0.58
CA ILE A 5 -5.65 -1.66 0.27
C ILE A 5 -6.15 -1.78 1.71
N GLU A 6 -6.75 -0.72 2.25
CA GLU A 6 -7.27 -0.71 3.62
C GLU A 6 -8.37 -1.76 3.84
N ALA A 7 -9.32 -1.88 2.89
CA ALA A 7 -10.34 -2.93 2.92
C ALA A 7 -9.72 -4.35 2.90
N ALA A 8 -8.66 -4.55 2.12
CA ALA A 8 -7.96 -5.83 2.05
C ALA A 8 -7.20 -6.14 3.36
N ILE A 9 -6.56 -5.16 3.98
CA ILE A 9 -5.91 -5.28 5.28
C ILE A 9 -6.94 -5.64 6.37
N GLU A 10 -8.10 -4.98 6.39
CA GLU A 10 -9.17 -5.28 7.35
C GLU A 10 -9.66 -6.73 7.22
N ILE A 11 -9.84 -7.21 5.98
CA ILE A 11 -10.20 -8.59 5.70
C ILE A 11 -9.09 -9.56 6.16
N ALA A 12 -7.82 -9.25 5.87
CA ALA A 12 -6.68 -10.09 6.24
C ALA A 12 -6.51 -10.21 7.77
N ALA A 13 -6.78 -9.13 8.51
CA ALA A 13 -6.75 -9.12 9.98
C ALA A 13 -7.74 -10.10 10.62
N GLY A 14 -8.76 -10.55 9.87
CA GLY A 14 -9.67 -11.61 10.27
C GLY A 14 -9.07 -13.03 10.28
N GLY A 15 -7.83 -13.22 9.82
CA GLY A 15 -7.10 -14.48 9.90
C GLY A 15 -7.50 -15.53 8.86
N LEU A 16 -7.85 -15.10 7.64
CA LEU A 16 -8.17 -16.03 6.55
C LEU A 16 -6.92 -16.74 6.00
N ASP A 17 -7.10 -17.96 5.48
CA ASP A 17 -6.07 -18.64 4.70
C ASP A 17 -6.13 -18.17 3.24
N VAL A 18 -5.12 -17.40 2.82
CA VAL A 18 -5.02 -16.85 1.46
C VAL A 18 -4.93 -17.96 0.41
N GLY A 19 -4.37 -19.12 0.76
CA GLY A 19 -4.34 -20.30 -0.10
C GLY A 19 -5.72 -20.79 -0.48
N ASP A 20 -6.70 -20.65 0.42
CA ASP A 20 -8.09 -21.09 0.26
C ASP A 20 -9.00 -20.05 -0.43
N ILE A 21 -8.46 -18.91 -0.86
CA ILE A 21 -9.23 -17.92 -1.61
C ILE A 21 -9.62 -18.49 -2.98
N LYS A 22 -10.92 -18.50 -3.27
CA LYS A 22 -11.50 -18.84 -4.57
C LYS A 22 -11.53 -17.64 -5.52
N ALA A 23 -11.98 -16.48 -5.04
CA ALA A 23 -12.13 -15.27 -5.84
C ALA A 23 -12.00 -14.00 -4.99
N ILE A 24 -11.51 -12.93 -5.61
CA ILE A 24 -11.42 -11.59 -5.01
C ILE A 24 -12.17 -10.61 -5.92
N GLU A 25 -13.30 -10.10 -5.46
CA GLU A 25 -14.15 -9.19 -6.22
C GLU A 25 -13.88 -7.75 -5.75
N ILE A 26 -13.48 -6.89 -6.69
CA ILE A 26 -13.13 -5.50 -6.43
C ILE A 26 -14.21 -4.60 -7.03
N THR A 27 -14.83 -3.74 -6.25
CA THR A 27 -15.75 -2.72 -6.76
C THR A 27 -15.18 -1.34 -6.51
N VAL A 28 -15.10 -0.54 -7.57
CA VAL A 28 -14.60 0.84 -7.53
C VAL A 28 -15.45 1.75 -8.41
N PRO A 29 -15.45 3.08 -8.19
CA PRO A 29 -16.06 4.02 -9.13
C PRO A 29 -15.31 4.05 -10.47
N THR A 30 -16.01 4.47 -11.53
CA THR A 30 -15.50 4.53 -12.91
C THR A 30 -14.21 5.35 -13.02
N ASN A 31 -14.07 6.43 -12.24
CA ASN A 31 -12.86 7.26 -12.23
C ASN A 31 -11.59 6.55 -11.70
N ARG A 32 -11.70 5.32 -11.18
CA ARG A 32 -10.58 4.49 -10.74
C ARG A 32 -10.30 3.30 -11.66
N GLU A 33 -11.05 3.15 -12.76
CA GLU A 33 -10.91 2.02 -13.68
C GLU A 33 -9.47 1.87 -14.20
N ASN A 34 -8.79 2.98 -14.47
CA ASN A 34 -7.41 2.97 -14.95
C ASN A 34 -6.42 2.23 -14.04
N TRP A 35 -6.75 2.02 -12.76
CA TRP A 35 -5.90 1.28 -11.80
C TRP A 35 -6.29 -0.20 -11.68
N CYS A 36 -7.39 -0.60 -12.34
CA CYS A 36 -7.87 -1.98 -12.46
C CYS A 36 -7.67 -2.54 -13.88
N ALA A 37 -7.72 -1.69 -14.90
CA ALA A 37 -7.55 -2.05 -16.31
C ALA A 37 -6.14 -1.68 -16.85
N PRO A 38 -5.62 -2.43 -17.84
CA PRO A 38 -6.08 -3.76 -18.28
C PRO A 38 -5.87 -4.81 -17.18
N LEU A 39 -6.88 -5.63 -16.90
CA LEU A 39 -6.89 -6.49 -15.71
C LEU A 39 -5.66 -7.40 -15.61
N LYS A 40 -5.30 -8.09 -16.69
CA LYS A 40 -4.13 -8.99 -16.68
C LYS A 40 -2.81 -8.27 -16.37
N GLU A 41 -2.65 -7.04 -16.84
CA GLU A 41 -1.45 -6.24 -16.57
C GLU A 41 -1.44 -5.71 -15.15
N ARG A 42 -2.61 -5.35 -14.62
CA ARG A 42 -2.77 -4.93 -13.23
C ARG A 42 -2.59 -6.11 -12.26
N GLN A 43 -3.02 -7.31 -12.62
CA GLN A 43 -2.78 -8.52 -11.81
C GLN A 43 -1.30 -8.90 -11.75
N ARG A 44 -0.54 -8.65 -12.82
CA ARG A 44 0.89 -8.98 -12.92
C ARG A 44 1.69 -7.79 -13.47
N PRO A 45 1.91 -6.74 -12.65
CA PRO A 45 2.63 -5.55 -13.07
C PRO A 45 4.09 -5.86 -13.43
N LYS A 46 4.62 -5.19 -14.47
CA LYS A 46 5.96 -5.46 -15.01
C LYS A 46 7.07 -4.61 -14.38
N ASN A 47 6.71 -3.58 -13.63
CA ASN A 47 7.65 -2.65 -13.01
C ASN A 47 7.01 -1.95 -11.80
N ALA A 48 7.84 -1.24 -11.03
CA ALA A 48 7.44 -0.55 -9.80
C ALA A 48 6.30 0.45 -10.03
N ALA A 49 6.37 1.26 -11.09
CA ALA A 49 5.34 2.26 -11.38
C ALA A 49 3.99 1.61 -11.73
N ALA A 50 3.99 0.49 -12.45
CA ALA A 50 2.78 -0.26 -12.76
C ALA A 50 2.17 -0.89 -11.50
N ALA A 51 3.01 -1.41 -10.59
CA ALA A 51 2.59 -2.03 -9.35
C ALA A 51 2.02 -1.02 -8.35
N ALA A 52 2.71 0.11 -8.16
CA ALA A 52 2.24 1.21 -7.32
C ALA A 52 0.91 1.82 -7.80
N ASN A 53 0.52 1.58 -9.06
CA ASN A 53 -0.75 2.02 -9.65
C ASN A 53 -1.69 0.85 -9.98
N SER A 54 -1.57 -0.28 -9.28
CA SER A 54 -2.41 -1.46 -9.49
C SER A 54 -3.24 -1.80 -8.26
N ILE A 55 -4.57 -1.64 -8.37
CA ILE A 55 -5.50 -2.08 -7.33
C ILE A 55 -5.48 -3.62 -7.17
N PRO A 56 -5.60 -4.44 -8.24
CA PRO A 56 -5.53 -5.90 -8.13
C PRO A 56 -4.28 -6.41 -7.41
N PHE A 57 -3.09 -5.91 -7.78
CA PHE A 57 -1.83 -6.37 -7.20
C PHE A 57 -1.69 -5.92 -5.74
N CYS A 58 -1.97 -4.65 -5.44
CA CYS A 58 -1.87 -4.16 -4.07
C CYS A 58 -2.91 -4.77 -3.13
N VAL A 59 -4.13 -5.08 -3.61
CA VAL A 59 -5.12 -5.84 -2.83
C VAL A 59 -4.61 -7.24 -2.50
N ALA A 60 -4.02 -7.93 -3.48
CA ALA A 60 -3.44 -9.24 -3.26
C ALA A 60 -2.27 -9.21 -2.26
N LYS A 61 -1.37 -8.23 -2.38
CA LYS A 61 -0.28 -8.00 -1.42
C LYS A 61 -0.79 -7.77 0.00
N ALA A 62 -1.79 -6.90 0.15
CA ALA A 62 -2.43 -6.62 1.43
C ALA A 62 -3.07 -7.88 2.04
N LEU A 63 -3.72 -8.72 1.24
CA LEU A 63 -4.31 -9.97 1.72
C LEU A 63 -3.25 -10.98 2.19
N VAL A 64 -2.12 -11.07 1.49
CA VAL A 64 -1.04 -12.02 1.80
C VAL A 64 -0.24 -11.58 3.03
N HIS A 65 0.13 -10.30 3.09
CA HIS A 65 1.11 -9.81 4.07
C HIS A 65 0.50 -8.97 5.19
N GLY A 66 -0.78 -8.63 5.09
CA GLY A 66 -1.45 -7.73 6.03
C GLY A 66 -1.05 -6.26 5.88
N ASP A 67 -0.23 -5.91 4.89
CA ASP A 67 0.14 -4.53 4.56
C ASP A 67 0.66 -4.42 3.11
N VAL A 68 0.90 -3.18 2.65
CA VAL A 68 1.61 -2.88 1.40
C VAL A 68 2.69 -1.84 1.69
N THR A 69 3.94 -2.23 1.48
CA THR A 69 5.15 -1.43 1.75
C THR A 69 5.87 -1.04 0.45
N LEU A 70 6.92 -0.22 0.53
CA LEU A 70 7.74 0.08 -0.66
C LEU A 70 8.47 -1.16 -1.19
N SER A 71 8.83 -2.08 -0.30
CA SER A 71 9.48 -3.33 -0.69
C SER A 71 8.62 -4.15 -1.67
N ASP A 72 7.28 -4.05 -1.57
CA ASP A 72 6.34 -4.79 -2.40
C ASP A 72 6.29 -4.35 -3.87
N VAL A 73 6.73 -3.12 -4.15
CA VAL A 73 6.79 -2.58 -5.51
C VAL A 73 8.21 -2.59 -6.09
N THR A 74 9.19 -3.15 -5.37
CA THR A 74 10.55 -3.38 -5.90
C THR A 74 10.59 -4.56 -6.86
N ALA A 75 11.68 -4.72 -7.61
CA ALA A 75 11.86 -5.87 -8.51
C ALA A 75 11.68 -7.23 -7.79
N VAL A 76 12.10 -7.34 -6.53
CA VAL A 76 11.91 -8.54 -5.69
C VAL A 76 10.45 -8.68 -5.25
N GLY A 77 9.82 -7.57 -4.83
CA GLY A 77 8.40 -7.58 -4.44
C GLY A 77 7.45 -8.01 -5.55
N LEU A 78 7.81 -7.74 -6.82
CA LEU A 78 7.05 -8.13 -8.01
C LEU A 78 7.09 -9.63 -8.31
N THR A 79 8.04 -10.39 -7.75
CA THR A 79 8.18 -11.84 -7.96
C THR A 79 7.56 -12.67 -6.83
N ASP A 80 6.74 -12.05 -5.99
CA ASP A 80 6.04 -12.73 -4.91
C ASP A 80 4.92 -13.63 -5.45
N GLU A 81 5.20 -14.93 -5.53
CA GLU A 81 4.30 -15.93 -6.09
C GLU A 81 2.97 -16.04 -5.33
N ALA A 82 2.95 -15.84 -4.01
CA ALA A 82 1.71 -15.88 -3.23
C ALA A 82 0.79 -14.71 -3.60
N ALA A 83 1.34 -13.51 -3.70
CA ALA A 83 0.61 -12.33 -4.14
C ALA A 83 0.19 -12.39 -5.61
N LEU A 84 1.04 -12.92 -6.49
CA LEU A 84 0.70 -13.10 -7.90
C LEU A 84 -0.43 -14.14 -8.09
N ALA A 85 -0.41 -15.24 -7.33
CA ALA A 85 -1.46 -16.24 -7.34
C ALA A 85 -2.80 -15.67 -6.83
N ALA A 86 -2.78 -14.88 -5.77
CA ALA A 86 -3.96 -14.19 -5.27
C ALA A 86 -4.46 -13.13 -6.27
N ALA A 87 -3.56 -12.31 -6.84
CA ALA A 87 -3.91 -11.30 -7.84
C ALA A 87 -4.56 -11.93 -9.07
N ALA A 88 -4.12 -13.09 -9.52
CA ALA A 88 -4.74 -13.81 -10.65
C ALA A 88 -6.21 -14.19 -10.40
N ARG A 89 -6.66 -14.25 -9.14
CA ARG A 89 -8.06 -14.54 -8.74
C ARG A 89 -8.92 -13.28 -8.60
N THR A 90 -8.37 -12.10 -8.88
CA THR A 90 -9.14 -10.85 -8.78
C THR A 90 -10.02 -10.65 -10.00
N SER A 91 -11.19 -10.08 -9.78
CA SER A 91 -12.02 -9.43 -10.81
C SER A 91 -12.35 -8.01 -10.35
N TYR A 92 -12.81 -7.17 -11.27
CA TYR A 92 -13.32 -5.86 -10.90
C TYR A 92 -14.66 -5.54 -11.56
N GLY A 93 -15.46 -4.74 -10.87
CA GLY A 93 -16.68 -4.12 -11.37
C GLY A 93 -16.67 -2.62 -11.08
N LEU A 94 -17.42 -1.87 -11.88
CA LEU A 94 -17.59 -0.43 -11.72
C LEU A 94 -18.95 -0.12 -11.12
N ASP A 95 -18.96 0.73 -10.11
CA ASP A 95 -20.18 1.23 -9.48
C ASP A 95 -19.96 2.66 -8.99
N ASP A 96 -20.61 3.63 -9.65
CA ASP A 96 -20.51 5.04 -9.29
C ASP A 96 -21.44 5.44 -8.12
N GLN A 97 -22.25 4.52 -7.60
CA GLN A 97 -23.05 4.75 -6.38
C GLN A 97 -22.22 4.59 -5.10
N ILE A 98 -21.08 3.90 -5.15
CA ILE A 98 -20.19 3.75 -4.00
C ILE A 98 -19.13 4.86 -3.99
N ARG A 99 -18.67 5.22 -2.79
CA ARG A 99 -17.42 5.96 -2.61
C ARG A 99 -16.29 4.98 -2.27
N GLY A 100 -15.06 5.34 -2.61
CA GLY A 100 -13.89 4.58 -2.20
C GLY A 100 -13.70 3.24 -2.93
N ALA A 101 -13.69 2.13 -2.20
CA ALA A 101 -13.57 0.78 -2.75
C ALA A 101 -14.21 -0.27 -1.84
N LYS A 102 -14.85 -1.27 -2.43
CA LYS A 102 -15.39 -2.45 -1.76
C LYS A 102 -14.64 -3.69 -2.23
N ILE A 103 -14.23 -4.52 -1.28
CA ILE A 103 -13.56 -5.79 -1.53
C ILE A 103 -14.43 -6.90 -0.98
N ARG A 104 -14.61 -7.97 -1.77
CA ARG A 104 -15.23 -9.21 -1.32
C ARG A 104 -14.33 -10.38 -1.67
N VAL A 105 -13.93 -11.14 -0.66
CA VAL A 105 -13.12 -12.36 -0.78
C VAL A 105 -14.06 -13.55 -0.60
N VAL A 106 -14.03 -14.47 -1.55
CA VAL A 106 -14.80 -15.73 -1.51
C VAL A 106 -13.82 -16.87 -1.28
N MET A 107 -14.09 -17.71 -0.29
CA MET A 107 -13.28 -18.89 0.05
C MET A 107 -13.77 -20.12 -0.74
N ASN A 108 -12.94 -21.17 -0.90
CA ASN A 108 -13.39 -22.39 -1.57
C ASN A 108 -14.51 -23.11 -0.80
N SER A 109 -14.54 -22.94 0.53
CA SER A 109 -15.65 -23.38 1.40
C SER A 109 -16.99 -22.71 1.08
N GLY A 110 -16.99 -21.60 0.33
CA GLY A 110 -18.16 -20.77 0.05
C GLY A 110 -18.38 -19.62 1.04
N ALA A 111 -17.62 -19.57 2.14
CA ALA A 111 -17.62 -18.41 3.04
C ALA A 111 -17.16 -17.15 2.30
N SER A 112 -17.62 -15.97 2.75
CA SER A 112 -17.17 -14.71 2.16
C SER A 112 -16.90 -13.65 3.22
N HIS A 113 -15.79 -12.94 3.02
CA HIS A 113 -15.35 -11.80 3.83
C HIS A 113 -15.44 -10.53 2.99
N ASN A 114 -15.88 -9.43 3.57
CA ASN A 114 -16.07 -8.19 2.83
C ASN A 114 -15.76 -6.97 3.70
N ALA A 115 -15.24 -5.93 3.05
CA ALA A 115 -14.97 -4.64 3.65
C ALA A 115 -15.23 -3.55 2.60
N HIS A 116 -15.70 -2.39 3.06
CA HIS A 116 -15.95 -1.22 2.22
C HIS A 116 -15.38 0.01 2.92
N ILE A 117 -14.37 0.61 2.29
CA ILE A 117 -13.75 1.84 2.77
C ILE A 117 -14.12 2.95 1.79
N GLU A 118 -14.82 3.97 2.28
CA GLU A 118 -15.22 5.12 1.48
C GLU A 118 -14.06 6.11 1.34
N ASP A 119 -13.49 6.49 2.47
CA ASP A 119 -12.41 7.47 2.57
C ASP A 119 -11.20 6.77 3.19
N GLY A 120 -10.10 6.67 2.44
CA GLY A 120 -8.91 5.95 2.91
C GLY A 120 -8.18 6.72 4.02
N LEU A 121 -7.50 6.00 4.90
CA LEU A 121 -6.67 6.60 5.94
C LEU A 121 -5.67 7.61 5.35
N GLY A 122 -5.59 8.80 5.96
CA GLY A 122 -4.83 9.95 5.48
C GLY A 122 -5.68 11.01 4.76
N SER A 123 -6.99 10.83 4.62
CA SER A 123 -7.89 11.91 4.17
C SER A 123 -7.99 13.03 5.21
N SER A 124 -8.51 14.19 4.80
CA SER A 124 -8.81 15.29 5.72
C SER A 124 -9.76 14.89 6.86
N GLU A 125 -10.75 14.02 6.59
CA GLU A 125 -11.66 13.53 7.63
C GLU A 125 -11.09 12.36 8.45
N ARG A 126 -10.08 11.63 7.92
CA ARG A 126 -9.46 10.47 8.57
C ARG A 126 -7.93 10.62 8.62
N PRO A 127 -7.39 11.54 9.42
CA PRO A 127 -5.95 11.75 9.50
C PRO A 127 -5.24 10.49 10.00
N ILE A 128 -4.06 10.25 9.47
CA ILE A 128 -3.17 9.19 9.93
C ILE A 128 -2.42 9.67 11.18
N SER A 129 -2.19 8.77 12.14
CA SER A 129 -1.44 9.10 13.35
C SER A 129 0.02 9.46 13.00
N VAL A 130 0.63 10.31 13.82
CA VAL A 130 2.04 10.66 13.70
C VAL A 130 2.92 9.41 13.75
N ASP A 131 2.65 8.48 14.67
CA ASP A 131 3.43 7.24 14.78
C ASP A 131 3.42 6.41 13.48
N ARG A 132 2.27 6.30 12.82
CA ARG A 132 2.16 5.55 11.56
C ARG A 132 2.79 6.30 10.40
N LEU A 133 2.73 7.63 10.38
CA LEU A 133 3.49 8.45 9.44
C LEU A 133 4.99 8.29 9.63
N THR A 134 5.46 8.30 10.88
CA THR A 134 6.86 8.10 11.23
C THR A 134 7.33 6.74 10.77
N GLU A 135 6.58 5.66 10.99
CA GLU A 135 7.00 4.33 10.52
C GLU A 135 7.05 4.25 8.98
N LYS A 136 6.07 4.84 8.29
CA LYS A 136 6.11 4.97 6.83
C LYS A 136 7.33 5.78 6.35
N PHE A 137 7.68 6.85 7.06
CA PHE A 137 8.89 7.63 6.78
C PHE A 137 10.15 6.78 6.95
N ARG A 138 10.25 6.00 8.03
CA ARG A 138 11.38 5.06 8.23
C ARG A 138 11.49 4.07 7.08
N ASP A 139 10.37 3.50 6.62
CA ASP A 139 10.35 2.59 5.47
C ASP A 139 10.85 3.26 4.18
N CYS A 140 10.42 4.49 3.90
CA CYS A 140 10.93 5.29 2.78
C CYS A 140 12.45 5.50 2.86
N CYS A 141 12.97 5.88 4.03
CA CYS A 141 14.40 6.12 4.20
C CYS A 141 15.25 4.85 4.04
N ARG A 142 14.74 3.69 4.49
CA ARG A 142 15.42 2.39 4.33
C ARG A 142 15.49 1.96 2.86
N ASN A 143 14.43 2.23 2.10
CA ASN A 143 14.31 1.80 0.69
C ASN A 143 14.74 2.89 -0.33
N GLY A 144 15.28 4.03 0.13
CA GLY A 144 15.84 5.06 -0.73
C GLY A 144 17.08 4.59 -1.49
N ALA A 145 17.51 5.33 -2.52
CA ALA A 145 18.59 4.93 -3.43
C ALA A 145 19.90 4.53 -2.72
N THR A 146 20.23 5.19 -1.60
CA THR A 146 21.41 4.89 -0.78
C THR A 146 21.08 4.09 0.49
N GLY A 147 19.82 4.07 0.92
CA GLY A 147 19.37 3.53 2.21
C GLY A 147 20.00 4.25 3.41
N LEU A 148 19.19 4.88 4.26
CA LEU A 148 19.70 5.51 5.48
C LEU A 148 19.81 4.50 6.64
N SER A 149 20.81 4.66 7.50
CA SER A 149 20.93 3.87 8.73
C SER A 149 19.82 4.25 9.72
N GLY A 150 19.45 3.31 10.61
CA GLY A 150 18.43 3.57 11.64
C GLY A 150 18.74 4.80 12.50
N GLU A 151 19.99 4.99 12.89
CA GLU A 151 20.45 6.16 13.65
C GLU A 151 20.20 7.49 12.90
N ARG A 152 20.51 7.53 11.59
CA ARG A 152 20.24 8.73 10.77
C ARG A 152 18.75 8.98 10.61
N ILE A 153 17.96 7.92 10.47
CA ILE A 153 16.51 8.01 10.36
C ILE A 153 15.91 8.58 11.64
N ASP A 154 16.30 8.07 12.80
CA ASP A 154 15.79 8.57 14.08
C ASP A 154 16.23 10.02 14.35
N ALA A 155 17.45 10.40 13.95
CA ALA A 155 17.91 11.79 14.00
C ALA A 155 17.06 12.70 13.09
N LEU A 156 16.71 12.26 11.88
CA LEU A 156 15.81 13.01 10.99
C LEU A 156 14.41 13.17 11.59
N VAL A 157 13.84 12.11 12.16
CA VAL A 157 12.52 12.16 12.80
C VAL A 157 12.52 13.16 13.95
N ALA A 158 13.55 13.13 14.80
CA ALA A 158 13.68 14.07 15.91
C ALA A 158 13.85 15.52 15.41
N LEU A 159 14.68 15.74 14.38
CA LEU A 159 14.91 17.06 13.80
C LEU A 159 13.65 17.65 13.19
N VAL A 160 12.91 16.88 12.39
CA VAL A 160 11.65 17.30 11.76
C VAL A 160 10.59 17.64 12.82
N GLY A 161 10.55 16.93 13.94
CA GLY A 161 9.64 17.23 15.05
C GLY A 161 9.94 18.56 15.78
N THR A 162 11.05 19.21 15.45
CA THR A 162 11.49 20.49 16.04
C THR A 162 11.94 21.48 14.96
N PHE A 163 11.49 21.27 13.72
CA PHE A 163 12.02 21.91 12.52
C PHE A 163 11.86 23.43 12.54
N GLU A 164 10.75 23.93 13.09
CA GLU A 164 10.47 25.36 13.24
C GLU A 164 11.43 26.10 14.17
N ARG A 165 12.26 25.36 14.93
CA ARG A 165 13.26 25.88 15.86
C ARG A 165 14.69 25.74 15.34
N GLN A 166 14.87 25.31 14.09
CA GLN A 166 16.18 25.15 13.48
C GLN A 166 16.54 26.43 12.72
N ASP A 167 17.68 27.02 13.08
CA ASP A 167 18.24 28.19 12.39
C ASP A 167 19.12 27.80 11.19
N ASP A 168 19.48 26.52 11.08
CA ASP A 168 20.39 25.97 10.07
C ASP A 168 19.81 24.68 9.46
N ILE A 169 19.79 24.61 8.14
CA ILE A 169 19.26 23.49 7.35
C ILE A 169 20.37 22.55 6.85
N ASP A 170 21.64 22.92 6.98
CA ASP A 170 22.77 22.13 6.45
C ASP A 170 22.86 20.78 7.18
N TYR A 171 22.58 20.77 8.49
CA TYR A 171 22.49 19.55 9.27
C TYR A 171 21.36 18.62 8.79
N PHE A 172 20.21 19.18 8.37
CA PHE A 172 19.12 18.41 7.79
C PHE A 172 19.54 17.78 6.44
N VAL A 173 20.18 18.56 5.57
CA VAL A 173 20.66 18.09 4.26
C VAL A 173 21.68 16.96 4.43
N ALA A 174 22.64 17.13 5.34
CA ALA A 174 23.63 16.12 5.67
C ALA A 174 22.97 14.83 6.17
N LEU A 175 22.01 14.92 7.09
CA LEU A 175 21.29 13.75 7.59
C LEU A 175 20.47 13.04 6.51
N ALA A 176 19.85 13.79 5.59
CA ALA A 176 19.03 13.28 4.49
C ALA A 176 19.82 12.58 3.37
N GLY A 177 21.17 12.59 3.43
CA GLY A 177 22.02 11.92 2.45
C GLY A 177 22.56 12.84 1.36
N GLY A 178 22.40 14.15 1.52
CA GLY A 178 23.13 15.13 0.73
C GLY A 178 24.55 15.29 1.25
N ASP A 179 25.48 15.61 0.35
CA ASP A 179 26.77 16.17 0.75
C ASP A 179 26.51 17.58 1.29
N ALA A 180 26.97 17.87 2.51
CA ALA A 180 26.94 19.24 3.03
C ALA A 180 27.78 20.13 2.10
N ILE A 181 27.21 21.25 1.63
CA ILE A 181 27.87 22.21 0.72
C ILE A 181 28.80 23.12 1.52
#